data_AF-A0A8K0CKN5-F1
#
_entry.id   AF-A0A8K0CKN5-F1
#
_cell.length_a   1.000
_cell.length_b   1.000
_cell.length_c   1.000
_cell.angle_alpha   90.00
_cell.angle_beta   90.00
_cell.angle_gamma   90.00
#
_symmetry.space_group_name_H-M   'P 1'
#
loop_
_entity.id
_entity.type
_entity.pdbx_description
1 polymer ?
#
loop_
_entity_poly.entity_id
_entity_poly.type
_entity_poly.pdbx_seq_one_letter_code
_entity_poly.pdbx_strand_id
1 'polypeptide(L)'
;MGKSKVPKAGKQRIQNRGRVRRHRPRMLQSDLEYRQRKHLLAKTAHYLDDNTPPVSDNEVLPRSSSSASSRKLAGRKQIRKDRAKAYRRLQEATCKIEKLDRKANKYKKRLQRFKTISGYEKTIRRSSRQESTSSLENLIETFDKQIKPFKEHFFFMKHQIRELKKKKYKVLENEIVILSLDILSATSFVRNLSKKSKVKLWPVPTSEVEFLKKEVPKKLTVVPNIMNLHQITGSK
;
A
#
# COMPACT_ATOMS: atom_id res chain seq x y z
N MET A 1 -61.73 5.07 6.70
CA MET A 1 -60.28 5.37 6.70
C MET A 1 -59.54 4.14 6.21
N GLY A 2 -59.01 4.22 4.99
CA GLY A 2 -58.72 3.08 4.11
C GLY A 2 -57.43 2.31 4.39
N LYS A 3 -57.52 0.98 4.27
CA LYS A 3 -56.36 0.08 4.28
C LYS A 3 -55.77 0.03 2.86
N SER A 4 -54.58 0.58 2.67
CA SER A 4 -53.85 0.51 1.40
C SER A 4 -53.29 -0.90 1.19
N LYS A 5 -53.67 -1.54 0.08
CA LYS A 5 -53.10 -2.81 -0.37
C LYS A 5 -51.80 -2.52 -1.12
N VAL A 6 -50.68 -2.99 -0.59
CA VAL A 6 -49.38 -2.96 -1.28
C VAL A 6 -49.36 -4.03 -2.37
N PRO A 7 -49.07 -3.69 -3.65
CA PRO A 7 -48.99 -4.68 -4.72
C PRO A 7 -47.72 -5.54 -4.59
N LYS A 8 -47.88 -6.86 -4.67
CA LYS A 8 -46.77 -7.82 -4.69
C LYS A 8 -46.07 -7.75 -6.05
N ALA A 9 -44.81 -7.34 -6.05
CA ALA A 9 -43.96 -7.33 -7.24
C ALA A 9 -43.76 -8.76 -7.78
N GLY A 10 -44.28 -9.01 -8.98
CA GLY A 10 -44.09 -10.26 -9.70
C GLY A 10 -42.64 -10.44 -10.14
N LYS A 11 -41.99 -11.51 -9.67
CA LYS A 11 -40.67 -11.93 -10.15
C LYS A 11 -40.82 -12.56 -11.54
N GLN A 12 -40.57 -11.79 -12.59
CA GLN A 12 -40.42 -12.33 -13.94
C GLN A 12 -39.15 -13.18 -14.02
N ARG A 13 -39.32 -14.48 -14.29
CA ARG A 13 -38.27 -15.48 -14.41
C ARG A 13 -37.67 -15.41 -15.82
N ILE A 14 -36.57 -14.68 -15.97
CA ILE A 14 -35.82 -14.56 -17.23
C ILE A 14 -35.29 -15.96 -17.63
N GLN A 15 -35.85 -16.55 -18.69
CA GLN A 15 -35.40 -17.81 -19.28
C GLN A 15 -34.32 -17.56 -20.34
N ASN A 16 -33.15 -17.08 -19.94
CA ASN A 16 -31.99 -17.02 -20.86
C ASN A 16 -31.17 -18.31 -20.76
N ARG A 17 -31.66 -19.40 -21.38
CA ARG A 17 -30.86 -20.60 -21.63
C ARG A 17 -30.07 -20.42 -22.93
N GLY A 18 -29.05 -19.56 -22.89
CA GLY A 18 -28.04 -19.50 -23.95
C GLY A 18 -27.36 -20.87 -24.08
N ARG A 19 -27.44 -21.49 -25.26
CA ARG A 19 -26.66 -22.70 -25.58
C ARG A 19 -25.18 -22.32 -25.58
N VAL A 20 -24.51 -22.57 -24.46
CA VAL A 20 -23.05 -22.48 -24.37
C VAL A 20 -22.47 -23.49 -25.35
N ARG A 21 -21.96 -23.00 -26.49
CA ARG A 21 -21.13 -23.78 -27.41
C ARG A 21 -19.93 -24.26 -26.59
N ARG A 22 -19.97 -25.53 -26.16
CA ARG A 22 -18.84 -26.16 -25.46
C ARG A 22 -17.67 -26.18 -26.42
N HIS A 23 -16.71 -25.29 -26.21
CA HIS A 23 -15.42 -25.33 -26.88
C HIS A 23 -14.86 -26.74 -26.70
N ARG A 24 -14.73 -27.48 -27.81
CA ARG A 24 -13.99 -28.75 -27.78
C ARG A 24 -12.55 -28.38 -27.47
N PRO A 25 -11.97 -28.87 -26.36
CA PRO A 25 -10.57 -28.62 -26.06
C PRO A 25 -9.73 -29.20 -27.20
N ARG A 26 -8.84 -28.37 -27.72
CA ARG A 26 -7.88 -28.75 -28.77
C ARG A 26 -7.04 -29.88 -28.18
N MET A 27 -7.14 -31.10 -28.74
CA MET A 27 -6.34 -32.22 -28.27
C MET A 27 -4.86 -31.86 -28.37
N LEU A 28 -4.13 -32.07 -27.27
CA LEU A 28 -2.69 -31.84 -27.22
C LEU A 28 -2.00 -32.87 -28.14
N GLN A 29 -0.92 -32.49 -28.80
CA GLN A 29 -0.17 -33.37 -29.71
C GLN A 29 0.24 -34.69 -29.03
N SER A 30 0.53 -34.66 -27.74
CA SER A 30 0.83 -35.85 -26.93
C SER A 30 -0.30 -36.89 -26.90
N ASP A 31 -1.56 -36.45 -26.94
CA ASP A 31 -2.73 -37.34 -26.91
C ASP A 31 -2.97 -38.00 -28.28
N LEU A 32 -2.61 -37.30 -29.36
CA LEU A 32 -2.63 -37.82 -30.72
C LEU A 32 -1.57 -38.91 -30.91
N GLU A 33 -0.34 -38.66 -30.47
CA GLU A 33 0.76 -39.63 -30.52
C GLU A 33 0.44 -40.89 -29.70
N TYR A 34 -0.13 -40.72 -28.50
CA TYR A 34 -0.54 -41.86 -27.68
C TYR A 34 -1.60 -42.75 -28.36
N ARG A 35 -2.58 -42.14 -29.05
CA ARG A 35 -3.59 -42.90 -29.81
C ARG A 35 -2.98 -43.64 -31.00
N GLN A 36 -2.07 -43.00 -31.73
CA GLN A 36 -1.37 -43.63 -32.85
C GLN A 36 -0.53 -44.83 -32.37
N ARG A 37 0.20 -44.68 -31.26
CA ARG A 37 1.02 -45.75 -30.68
C ARG A 37 0.19 -46.93 -30.19
N LYS A 38 -0.96 -46.67 -29.55
CA LYS A 38 -1.90 -47.71 -29.12
C LYS A 38 -2.46 -48.50 -30.31
N HIS A 39 -2.77 -47.81 -31.42
CA HIS A 39 -3.27 -48.46 -32.63
C HIS A 39 -2.21 -49.32 -33.32
N LEU A 40 -0.94 -48.89 -33.33
CA LEU A 40 0.19 -49.67 -33.84
C LEU A 40 0.45 -50.94 -33.00
N LEU A 41 0.37 -50.84 -31.67
CA LEU A 41 0.49 -51.99 -30.77
C LEU A 41 -0.64 -53.00 -30.98
N ALA A 42 -1.87 -52.54 -31.19
CA ALA A 42 -3.00 -53.43 -31.50
C ALA A 42 -2.81 -54.15 -32.85
N LYS A 43 -2.28 -53.47 -33.87
CA LYS A 43 -1.96 -54.08 -35.17
C LYS A 43 -0.84 -55.12 -35.09
N THR A 44 0.13 -54.92 -34.21
CA THR A 44 1.31 -55.80 -34.09
C THR A 44 1.11 -56.96 -33.11
N ALA A 45 0.07 -56.92 -32.28
CA ALA A 45 -0.22 -57.96 -31.29
C ALA A 45 -0.50 -59.34 -31.91
N HIS A 46 -1.09 -59.42 -33.10
CA HIS A 46 -1.37 -60.69 -33.77
C HIS A 46 -0.12 -61.40 -34.34
N TYR A 47 1.02 -60.70 -34.49
CA TYR A 47 2.25 -61.29 -35.03
C TYR A 47 3.15 -61.93 -33.97
N LEU A 48 2.78 -61.88 -32.69
CA LEU A 48 3.62 -62.37 -31.59
C LEU A 48 3.22 -63.76 -31.06
N ASP A 49 2.04 -64.27 -31.44
CA ASP A 49 1.55 -65.59 -30.99
C ASP A 49 1.98 -66.76 -31.90
N ASP A 50 2.55 -66.49 -33.09
CA ASP A 50 2.92 -67.54 -34.06
C ASP A 50 4.31 -68.16 -33.83
N ASN A 51 4.93 -67.96 -32.66
CA ASN A 51 6.13 -68.73 -32.25
C ASN A 51 5.75 -70.10 -31.65
N THR A 52 4.72 -70.75 -32.20
CA THR A 52 4.54 -72.20 -31.99
C THR A 52 5.47 -72.87 -32.98
N PRO A 53 6.53 -73.59 -32.55
CA PRO A 53 7.42 -74.25 -33.48
C PRO A 53 6.60 -75.20 -34.37
N PRO A 54 6.86 -75.29 -35.68
CA PRO A 54 6.15 -76.21 -36.56
C PRO A 54 6.29 -77.62 -35.99
N VAL A 55 5.20 -78.40 -36.08
CA VAL A 55 5.18 -79.80 -35.68
C VAL A 55 6.21 -80.52 -36.54
N SER A 56 7.37 -80.82 -35.95
CA SER A 56 8.41 -81.63 -36.57
C SER A 56 7.85 -83.03 -36.74
N ASP A 57 7.68 -83.46 -37.99
CA ASP A 57 7.40 -84.85 -38.32
C ASP A 57 8.50 -85.76 -37.74
N ASN A 58 8.06 -86.79 -37.04
CA ASN A 58 8.93 -87.74 -36.33
C ASN A 58 9.62 -88.66 -37.34
N GLU A 59 10.85 -88.32 -37.75
CA GLU A 59 11.77 -89.32 -38.28
C GLU A 59 12.37 -90.13 -37.12
N VAL A 60 12.08 -91.43 -37.12
CA VAL A 60 12.57 -92.41 -36.15
C VAL A 60 14.04 -92.69 -36.42
N LEU A 61 14.93 -92.01 -35.70
CA LEU A 61 16.35 -92.36 -35.67
C LEU A 61 16.68 -93.36 -34.54
N PRO A 62 17.63 -94.28 -34.76
CA PRO A 62 17.90 -95.39 -33.88
C PRO A 62 18.53 -94.93 -32.55
N ARG A 63 17.97 -95.42 -31.45
CA ARG A 63 18.45 -95.19 -30.08
C ARG A 63 19.81 -95.84 -29.87
N SER A 64 20.88 -95.04 -29.94
CA SER A 64 22.18 -95.40 -29.38
C SER A 64 22.15 -95.22 -27.86
N SER A 65 22.19 -96.36 -27.16
CA SER A 65 22.26 -96.48 -25.70
C SER A 65 23.62 -96.02 -25.17
N SER A 66 23.83 -94.70 -25.09
CA SER A 66 24.96 -94.16 -24.31
C SER A 66 24.54 -94.00 -22.85
N SER A 67 25.24 -94.72 -21.97
CA SER A 67 25.12 -94.66 -20.51
C SER A 67 25.55 -93.28 -20.00
N ALA A 68 24.65 -92.30 -20.15
CA ALA A 68 24.88 -90.92 -19.73
C ALA A 68 24.94 -90.83 -18.20
N SER A 69 26.15 -90.72 -17.69
CA SER A 69 26.54 -90.38 -16.32
C SER A 69 25.51 -89.49 -15.59
N SER A 70 24.84 -90.07 -14.60
CA SER A 70 23.81 -89.45 -13.74
C SER A 70 24.28 -88.16 -13.05
N ARG A 71 25.61 -87.98 -12.87
CA ARG A 71 26.20 -86.78 -12.28
C ARG A 71 26.03 -85.51 -13.13
N LYS A 72 26.03 -85.61 -14.48
CA LYS A 72 25.86 -84.43 -15.37
C LYS A 72 24.41 -83.90 -15.39
N LEU A 73 23.42 -84.73 -15.06
CA LEU A 73 22.00 -84.35 -15.05
C LEU A 73 21.61 -83.52 -13.82
N ALA A 74 22.29 -83.70 -12.69
CA ALA A 74 22.03 -82.95 -11.46
C ALA A 74 22.33 -81.45 -11.63
N GLY A 75 23.47 -81.09 -12.24
CA GLY A 75 23.83 -79.70 -12.52
C GLY A 75 22.85 -78.99 -13.45
N ARG A 76 22.32 -79.70 -14.48
CA ARG A 76 21.30 -79.14 -15.39
C ARG A 76 19.99 -78.81 -14.68
N LYS A 77 19.54 -79.67 -13.76
CA LYS A 77 18.34 -79.40 -12.95
C LYS A 77 18.54 -78.17 -12.05
N GLN A 78 19.71 -78.02 -11.45
CA GLN A 78 20.04 -76.85 -10.63
C GLN A 78 20.01 -75.56 -11.44
N ILE A 79 20.66 -75.55 -12.62
CA ILE A 79 20.64 -74.39 -13.54
C ILE A 79 19.20 -74.00 -13.93
N ARG A 80 18.33 -74.98 -14.23
CA ARG A 80 16.92 -74.69 -14.55
C ARG A 80 16.18 -74.06 -13.36
N LYS A 81 16.41 -74.56 -12.15
CA LYS A 81 15.81 -74.00 -10.92
C LYS A 81 16.31 -72.57 -10.67
N ASP A 82 17.61 -72.34 -10.80
CA ASP A 82 18.22 -71.03 -10.58
C ASP A 82 17.75 -70.01 -11.62
N ARG A 83 17.65 -70.43 -12.89
CA ARG A 83 17.11 -69.61 -13.97
C ARG A 83 15.64 -69.26 -13.74
N ALA A 84 14.80 -70.23 -13.36
CA ALA A 84 13.41 -69.98 -13.01
C ALA A 84 13.27 -69.02 -11.82
N LYS A 85 14.13 -69.17 -10.80
CA LYS A 85 14.19 -68.27 -9.63
C LYS A 85 14.60 -66.85 -10.04
N ALA A 86 15.56 -66.70 -10.94
CA ALA A 86 15.98 -65.41 -11.47
C ALA A 86 14.86 -64.71 -12.25
N TYR A 87 14.13 -65.44 -13.11
CA TYR A 87 12.97 -64.88 -13.82
C TYR A 87 11.87 -64.42 -12.87
N ARG A 88 11.52 -65.21 -11.85
CA ARG A 88 10.54 -64.80 -10.82
C ARG A 88 10.98 -63.52 -10.11
N ARG A 89 12.26 -63.43 -9.70
CA ARG A 89 12.81 -62.22 -9.07
C ARG A 89 12.75 -61.01 -9.99
N LEU A 90 13.04 -61.19 -11.28
CA LEU A 90 12.96 -60.11 -12.28
C LEU A 90 11.51 -59.63 -12.43
N GLN A 91 10.55 -60.55 -12.51
CA GLN A 91 9.12 -60.24 -12.61
C GLN A 91 8.58 -59.56 -11.34
N GLU A 92 9.02 -59.98 -10.15
CA GLU A 92 8.68 -59.30 -8.90
C GLU A 92 9.27 -57.88 -8.85
N ALA A 93 10.50 -57.70 -9.32
CA ALA A 93 11.15 -56.39 -9.39
C ALA A 93 10.43 -55.44 -10.36
N THR A 94 10.07 -55.91 -11.56
CA THR A 94 9.31 -55.09 -12.53
C THR A 94 7.94 -54.71 -11.99
N CYS A 95 7.23 -55.64 -11.33
CA CYS A 95 5.96 -55.35 -10.68
C CYS A 95 6.10 -54.30 -9.55
N LYS A 96 7.20 -54.35 -8.77
CA LYS A 96 7.49 -53.34 -7.73
C LYS A 96 7.78 -51.98 -8.34
N ILE A 97 8.57 -51.90 -9.41
CA ILE A 97 8.86 -50.65 -10.14
C ILE A 97 7.57 -50.03 -10.65
N GLU A 98 6.70 -50.80 -11.34
CA GLU A 98 5.42 -50.28 -11.83
C GLU A 98 4.53 -49.74 -10.70
N LYS A 99 4.47 -50.42 -9.55
CA LYS A 99 3.70 -49.96 -8.39
C LYS A 99 4.26 -48.64 -7.84
N LEU A 100 5.58 -48.48 -7.79
CA LEU A 100 6.23 -47.24 -7.37
C LEU A 100 5.98 -46.12 -8.37
N ASP A 101 6.06 -46.38 -9.67
CA ASP A 101 5.78 -45.40 -10.72
C ASP A 101 4.32 -44.92 -10.69
N ARG A 102 3.37 -45.82 -10.46
CA ARG A 102 1.95 -45.45 -10.26
C ARG A 102 1.78 -44.53 -9.05
N LYS A 103 2.47 -44.82 -7.94
CA LYS A 103 2.46 -43.97 -6.74
C LYS A 103 3.09 -42.60 -7.02
N ALA A 104 4.27 -42.57 -7.65
CA ALA A 104 4.95 -41.33 -8.02
C ALA A 104 4.09 -40.44 -8.93
N ASN A 105 3.47 -41.04 -9.95
CA ASN A 105 2.56 -40.33 -10.84
C ASN A 105 1.30 -39.81 -10.13
N LYS A 106 0.75 -40.56 -9.17
CA LYS A 106 -0.36 -40.10 -8.33
C LYS A 106 0.04 -38.86 -7.51
N TYR A 107 1.22 -38.88 -6.88
CA TYR A 107 1.73 -37.73 -6.12
C TYR A 107 2.07 -36.53 -7.02
N LYS A 108 2.65 -36.74 -8.20
CA LYS A 108 2.92 -35.69 -9.20
C LYS A 108 1.64 -34.97 -9.61
N LYS A 109 0.58 -35.72 -9.92
CA LYS A 109 -0.74 -35.15 -10.23
C LYS A 109 -1.35 -34.40 -9.05
N ARG A 110 -1.21 -34.92 -7.82
CA ARG A 110 -1.70 -34.25 -6.60
C ARG A 110 -0.98 -32.93 -6.35
N LEU A 111 0.34 -32.90 -6.53
CA LEU A 111 1.16 -31.70 -6.42
C LEU A 111 0.76 -30.65 -7.47
N GLN A 112 0.52 -31.06 -8.72
CA GLN A 112 0.05 -30.15 -9.76
C GLN A 112 -1.30 -29.52 -9.39
N ARG A 113 -2.28 -30.32 -8.92
CA ARG A 113 -3.57 -29.79 -8.43
C ARG A 113 -3.40 -28.81 -7.28
N PHE A 114 -2.51 -29.12 -6.34
CA PHE A 114 -2.23 -28.22 -5.22
C PHE A 114 -1.60 -26.91 -5.69
N LYS A 115 -0.64 -26.97 -6.63
CA LYS A 115 -0.02 -25.78 -7.23
C LYS A 115 -1.04 -24.94 -7.99
N THR A 116 -1.96 -25.54 -8.74
CA THR A 116 -3.01 -24.79 -9.44
C THR A 116 -3.96 -24.13 -8.45
N ILE A 117 -4.40 -24.84 -7.40
CA ILE A 117 -5.30 -24.27 -6.37
C ILE A 117 -4.60 -23.12 -5.62
N SER A 118 -3.37 -23.35 -5.14
CA SER A 118 -2.59 -22.34 -4.41
C SER A 118 -2.24 -21.13 -5.29
N GLY A 119 -1.93 -21.35 -6.57
CA GLY A 119 -1.71 -20.28 -7.54
C GLY A 119 -2.97 -19.45 -7.77
N TYR A 120 -4.13 -20.11 -7.92
CA TYR A 120 -5.42 -19.46 -8.12
C TYR A 120 -5.86 -18.65 -6.88
N GLU A 121 -5.66 -19.17 -5.67
CA GLU A 121 -5.89 -18.45 -4.42
C GLU A 121 -4.99 -17.22 -4.28
N LYS A 122 -3.72 -17.30 -4.69
CA LYS A 122 -2.79 -16.16 -4.68
C LYS A 122 -3.23 -15.06 -5.63
N THR A 123 -3.74 -15.39 -6.82
CA THR A 123 -4.27 -14.40 -7.77
C THR A 123 -5.53 -13.72 -7.26
N ILE A 124 -6.48 -14.48 -6.69
CA ILE A 124 -7.74 -13.91 -6.15
C ILE A 124 -7.45 -12.94 -4.99
N ARG A 125 -6.51 -13.29 -4.08
CA ARG A 125 -6.14 -12.42 -2.97
C ARG A 125 -5.44 -11.12 -3.40
N ARG A 126 -4.79 -11.10 -4.56
CA ARG A 126 -4.12 -9.89 -5.08
C ARG A 126 -5.13 -8.92 -5.72
N SER A 127 -6.11 -9.42 -6.47
CA SER A 127 -7.11 -8.56 -7.11
C SER A 127 -8.04 -7.89 -6.09
N SER A 128 -8.51 -8.63 -5.06
CA SER A 128 -9.38 -8.04 -4.03
C SER A 128 -8.69 -6.98 -3.17
N ARG A 129 -7.36 -7.08 -3.01
CA ARG A 129 -6.57 -6.11 -2.25
C ARG A 129 -6.31 -4.82 -3.05
N GLN A 130 -6.20 -4.89 -4.38
CA GLN A 130 -6.04 -3.70 -5.22
C GLN A 130 -7.33 -2.87 -5.34
N GLU A 131 -8.50 -3.50 -5.35
CA GLU A 131 -9.78 -2.79 -5.40
C GLU A 131 -10.10 -2.04 -4.10
N SER A 132 -9.64 -2.56 -2.95
CA SER A 132 -9.82 -1.88 -1.66
C SER A 132 -8.86 -0.70 -1.47
N THR A 133 -7.63 -0.77 -2.00
CA THR A 133 -6.67 0.35 -1.91
C THR A 133 -7.05 1.50 -2.83
N SER A 134 -7.52 1.23 -4.06
CA SER A 134 -7.95 2.29 -4.97
C SER A 134 -9.20 3.03 -4.45
N SER A 135 -10.12 2.31 -3.80
CA SER A 135 -11.28 2.93 -3.15
C SER A 135 -10.88 3.86 -2.00
N LEU A 136 -9.83 3.52 -1.25
CA LEU A 136 -9.37 4.33 -0.12
C LEU A 136 -8.56 5.55 -0.59
N GLU A 137 -7.75 5.40 -1.63
CA GLU A 137 -7.02 6.51 -2.26
C GLU A 137 -7.98 7.57 -2.82
N ASN A 138 -9.04 7.14 -3.51
CA ASN A 138 -10.08 8.05 -3.98
C ASN A 138 -10.81 8.77 -2.83
N LEU A 139 -11.03 8.08 -1.72
CA LEU A 139 -11.64 8.69 -0.53
C LEU A 139 -10.71 9.75 0.08
N ILE A 140 -9.42 9.46 0.21
CA ILE A 140 -8.43 10.44 0.69
C ILE A 140 -8.39 11.65 -0.23
N GLU A 141 -8.36 11.44 -1.55
CA GLU A 141 -8.30 12.54 -2.51
C GLU A 141 -9.55 13.43 -2.46
N THR A 142 -10.74 12.84 -2.27
CA THR A 142 -11.97 13.62 -2.09
C THR A 142 -11.98 14.40 -0.77
N PHE A 143 -11.50 13.81 0.33
CA PHE A 143 -11.35 14.52 1.59
C PHE A 143 -10.36 15.68 1.49
N ASP A 144 -9.21 15.49 0.83
CA ASP A 144 -8.22 16.55 0.66
C ASP A 144 -8.77 17.70 -0.19
N LYS A 145 -9.52 17.39 -1.25
CA LYS A 145 -10.24 18.41 -2.05
C LYS A 145 -11.24 19.19 -1.20
N GLN A 146 -11.97 18.53 -0.31
CA GLN A 146 -12.90 19.18 0.61
C GLN A 146 -12.21 20.01 1.69
N ILE A 147 -11.06 19.58 2.19
CA ILE A 147 -10.31 20.26 3.27
C ILE A 147 -9.55 21.49 2.75
N LYS A 148 -9.13 21.50 1.48
CA LYS A 148 -8.38 22.60 0.86
C LYS A 148 -9.00 24.00 1.08
N PRO A 149 -10.29 24.26 0.79
CA PRO A 149 -10.89 25.57 1.05
C PRO A 149 -10.87 25.98 2.53
N PHE A 150 -10.98 25.02 3.46
CA PHE A 150 -10.89 25.32 4.90
C PHE A 150 -9.47 25.71 5.31
N LYS A 151 -8.44 25.06 4.75
CA LYS A 151 -7.04 25.44 4.99
C LYS A 151 -6.75 26.86 4.50
N GLU A 152 -7.23 27.20 3.31
CA GLU A 152 -7.12 28.55 2.74
C GLU A 152 -7.87 29.57 3.61
N HIS A 153 -9.11 29.28 3.99
CA HIS A 153 -9.90 30.15 4.87
C HIS A 153 -9.23 30.38 6.24
N PHE A 154 -8.72 29.31 6.87
CA PHE A 154 -8.00 29.40 8.13
C PHE A 154 -6.73 30.25 8.01
N PHE A 155 -6.01 30.13 6.90
CA PHE A 155 -4.86 30.98 6.62
C PHE A 155 -5.26 32.46 6.52
N PHE A 156 -6.33 32.77 5.78
CA PHE A 156 -6.85 34.14 5.67
C PHE A 156 -7.30 34.70 7.03
N MET A 157 -8.02 33.92 7.83
CA MET A 157 -8.43 34.34 9.17
C MET A 157 -7.22 34.63 10.07
N LYS A 158 -6.21 33.74 10.06
CA LYS A 158 -4.97 33.94 10.83
C LYS A 158 -4.24 35.21 10.40
N HIS A 159 -4.23 35.51 9.09
CA HIS A 159 -3.64 36.75 8.56
C HIS A 159 -4.43 37.98 9.01
N GLN A 160 -5.76 37.97 8.91
CA GLN A 160 -6.62 39.07 9.35
C GLN A 160 -6.45 39.35 10.86
N ILE A 161 -6.43 38.32 11.69
CA ILE A 161 -6.19 38.45 13.14
C ILE A 161 -4.84 39.11 13.41
N ARG A 162 -3.79 38.74 12.66
CA ARG A 162 -2.45 39.35 12.80
C ARG A 162 -2.49 40.84 12.47
N GLU A 163 -3.15 41.23 11.38
CA GLU A 163 -3.26 42.64 10.99
C GLU A 163 -4.10 43.45 11.98
N LEU A 164 -5.19 42.88 12.49
CA LEU A 164 -6.01 43.51 13.55
C LEU A 164 -5.20 43.71 14.83
N LYS A 165 -4.36 42.73 15.23
CA LYS A 165 -3.46 42.90 16.38
C LYS A 165 -2.48 44.05 16.17
N LYS A 166 -1.84 44.15 15.01
CA LYS A 166 -0.95 45.28 14.69
C LYS A 166 -1.68 46.62 14.77
N LYS A 167 -2.90 46.72 14.22
CA LYS A 167 -3.72 47.93 14.32
C LYS A 167 -4.09 48.25 15.76
N LYS A 168 -4.46 47.25 16.57
CA LYS A 168 -4.74 47.42 18.00
C LYS A 168 -3.54 48.01 18.75
N TYR A 169 -2.33 47.51 18.52
CA TYR A 169 -1.13 48.06 19.14
C TYR A 169 -0.87 49.51 18.73
N LYS A 170 -1.05 49.85 17.44
CA LYS A 170 -0.93 51.24 16.98
C LYS A 170 -1.96 52.18 17.63
N VAL A 171 -3.20 51.71 17.80
CA VAL A 171 -4.24 52.49 18.49
C VAL A 171 -3.87 52.67 19.96
N LEU A 172 -3.42 51.62 20.65
CA LEU A 172 -2.95 51.72 22.03
C LEU A 172 -1.77 52.67 22.19
N GLU A 173 -0.79 52.62 21.28
CA GLU A 173 0.33 53.58 21.25
C GLU A 173 -0.19 55.02 21.10
N ASN A 174 -1.15 55.26 20.21
CA ASN A 174 -1.74 56.58 20.03
C ASN A 174 -2.56 57.02 21.26
N GLU A 175 -3.33 56.11 21.89
CA GLU A 175 -4.09 56.39 23.11
C GLU A 175 -3.18 56.73 24.29
N ILE A 176 -2.08 56.00 24.47
CA ILE A 176 -1.06 56.29 25.49
C ILE A 176 -0.47 57.69 25.30
N VAL A 177 -0.22 58.08 24.05
CA VAL A 177 0.25 59.43 23.70
C VAL A 177 -0.82 60.49 23.99
N ILE A 178 -2.08 60.26 23.62
CA ILE A 178 -3.20 61.20 23.85
C ILE A 178 -3.47 61.39 25.34
N LEU A 179 -3.49 60.30 26.11
CA LEU A 179 -3.71 60.33 27.55
C LEU A 179 -2.50 60.86 28.33
N SER A 180 -1.41 61.22 27.65
CA SER A 180 -0.17 61.73 28.25
C SER A 180 0.44 60.79 29.31
N LEU A 181 0.01 59.52 29.34
CA LEU A 181 0.48 58.50 30.29
C LEU A 181 1.94 58.09 30.04
N ASP A 182 2.45 58.35 28.84
CA ASP A 182 3.85 58.11 28.45
C ASP A 182 4.81 59.21 28.94
N ILE A 183 4.27 60.35 29.43
CA ILE A 183 5.07 61.45 29.97
C ILE A 183 5.15 61.26 31.49
N LEU A 184 5.85 60.19 31.90
CA LEU A 184 6.14 59.92 33.30
C LEU A 184 6.96 61.06 33.95
N SER A 185 7.73 61.81 33.13
CA SER A 185 8.44 63.01 33.58
C SER A 185 8.65 64.01 32.43
N ALA A 186 8.72 65.30 32.77
CA ALA A 186 9.07 66.36 31.82
C ALA A 186 10.43 66.12 31.13
N THR A 187 11.38 65.47 31.81
CA THR A 187 12.68 65.12 31.26
C THR A 187 12.61 64.01 30.20
N SER A 188 11.76 63.00 30.42
CA SER A 188 11.49 61.95 29.43
C SER A 188 10.87 62.54 28.16
N PHE A 189 9.92 63.47 28.33
CA PHE A 189 9.28 64.16 27.21
C PHE A 189 10.28 64.95 26.37
N VAL A 190 11.10 65.79 27.01
CA VAL A 190 12.13 66.58 26.30
C VAL A 190 13.08 65.68 25.51
N ARG A 191 13.53 64.56 26.11
CA ARG A 191 14.43 63.60 25.46
C ARG A 191 13.79 62.88 24.28
N ASN A 192 12.50 62.55 24.37
CA ASN A 192 11.78 61.89 23.29
C ASN A 192 11.45 62.87 22.16
N LEU A 193 11.08 64.11 22.49
CA LEU A 193 10.79 65.16 21.52
C LEU A 193 12.04 65.59 20.76
N SER A 194 13.19 65.68 21.43
CA SER A 194 14.46 66.06 20.78
C SER A 194 14.95 65.01 19.77
N LYS A 195 14.59 63.73 19.96
CA LYS A 195 14.94 62.65 19.02
C LYS A 195 14.06 62.67 17.77
N LYS A 196 12.79 63.06 17.91
CA LYS A 196 11.78 62.99 16.84
C LYS A 196 11.57 64.33 16.11
N SER A 197 12.00 65.45 16.69
CA SER A 197 11.78 66.79 16.15
C SER A 197 13.07 67.59 16.03
N LYS A 198 13.07 68.62 15.19
CA LYS A 198 14.18 69.59 15.07
C LYS A 198 14.17 70.65 16.17
N VAL A 199 13.16 70.65 17.05
CA VAL A 199 12.98 71.65 18.09
C VAL A 199 13.94 71.34 19.24
N LYS A 200 14.76 72.31 19.62
CA LYS A 200 15.63 72.23 20.80
C LYS A 200 14.83 72.70 22.02
N LEU A 201 14.64 71.80 22.97
CA LEU A 201 14.02 72.11 24.26
C LEU A 201 15.07 72.04 25.37
N TRP A 202 15.01 72.99 26.30
CA TRP A 202 15.90 73.08 27.44
C TRP A 202 15.08 72.85 28.72
N PRO A 203 15.27 71.73 29.43
CA PRO A 203 14.54 71.48 30.66
C PRO A 203 15.07 72.42 31.75
N VAL A 204 14.19 73.20 32.37
CA VAL A 204 14.54 74.03 33.52
C VAL A 204 14.17 73.27 34.80
N PRO A 205 15.14 72.87 35.65
CA PRO A 205 14.85 72.20 36.91
C PRO A 205 14.13 73.13 37.89
N THR A 206 13.28 72.55 38.75
CA THR A 206 12.52 73.30 39.75
C THR A 206 13.41 74.07 40.72
N SER A 207 14.59 73.52 41.03
CA SER A 207 15.60 74.18 41.88
C SER A 207 16.10 75.50 41.28
N GLU A 208 16.26 75.58 39.96
CA GLU A 208 16.68 76.81 39.27
C GLU A 208 15.56 77.85 39.27
N VAL A 209 14.31 77.41 39.09
CA VAL A 209 13.13 78.31 39.20
C VAL A 209 12.99 78.86 40.62
N GLU A 210 13.18 78.03 41.65
CA GLU A 210 13.13 78.46 43.04
C GLU A 210 14.28 79.41 43.41
N PHE A 211 15.48 79.15 42.88
CA PHE A 211 16.62 80.04 43.01
C PHE A 211 16.32 81.41 42.40
N LEU A 212 15.86 81.45 41.15
CA LEU A 212 15.48 82.69 40.47
C LEU A 212 14.35 83.44 41.20
N LYS A 213 13.37 82.73 41.75
CA LYS A 213 12.31 83.37 42.56
C LYS A 213 12.83 84.05 43.83
N LYS A 214 13.96 83.59 44.38
CA LYS A 214 14.61 84.21 45.55
C LYS A 214 15.44 85.42 45.14
N GLU A 215 16.12 85.35 44.01
CA GLU A 215 16.96 86.45 43.51
C GLU A 215 16.16 87.60 42.91
N VAL A 216 15.01 87.33 42.28
CA VAL A 216 14.18 88.38 41.69
C VAL A 216 13.64 89.28 42.81
N PRO A 217 13.99 90.59 42.81
CA PRO A 217 13.50 91.51 43.83
C PRO A 217 11.98 91.59 43.80
N LYS A 218 11.31 91.35 44.94
CA LYS A 218 9.85 91.47 45.06
C LYS A 218 9.32 92.87 44.73
N LYS A 219 10.19 93.88 44.84
CA LYS A 219 9.93 95.26 44.45
C LYS A 219 10.96 95.63 43.40
N LEU A 220 10.55 95.58 42.14
CA LEU A 220 11.34 96.18 41.07
C LEU A 220 11.23 97.70 41.25
N THR A 221 12.34 98.35 41.53
CA THR A 221 12.40 99.82 41.47
C THR A 221 12.20 100.23 40.03
N VAL A 222 11.19 101.06 39.77
CA VAL A 222 10.96 101.64 38.44
C VAL A 222 12.24 102.35 38.04
N VAL A 223 12.87 101.90 36.97
CA VAL A 223 14.07 102.56 36.46
C VAL A 223 13.61 103.91 35.89
N PRO A 224 14.11 105.05 36.43
CA PRO A 224 13.68 106.36 35.95
C PRO A 224 14.05 106.53 34.47
N ASN A 225 13.14 107.15 33.69
CA ASN A 225 13.22 107.39 32.24
C ASN A 225 13.01 106.21 31.27
N ILE A 226 12.57 105.04 31.72
CA ILE A 226 12.05 104.01 30.79
C ILE A 226 10.52 104.15 30.75
N MET A 227 10.00 104.68 29.63
CA MET A 227 8.56 104.80 29.38
C MET A 227 7.86 103.46 29.66
N ASN A 228 6.84 103.50 30.52
CA ASN A 228 5.88 102.46 30.88
C ASN A 228 5.90 101.23 29.95
N LEU A 229 6.88 100.35 30.13
CA LEU A 229 6.86 99.02 29.55
C LEU A 229 5.77 98.28 30.31
N HIS A 230 4.64 98.03 29.64
CA HIS A 230 3.48 97.35 30.19
C HIS A 230 3.92 96.06 30.90
N GLN A 231 4.02 96.11 32.23
CA GLN A 231 4.18 94.93 33.05
C GLN A 231 2.90 94.12 32.93
N ILE A 232 2.96 93.02 32.19
CA ILE A 232 1.92 91.98 32.25
C ILE A 232 2.16 91.23 33.57
N THR A 233 1.62 91.76 34.66
CA THR A 233 1.51 91.00 35.91
C THR A 233 0.41 89.97 35.71
N GLY A 234 0.77 88.69 35.66
CA GLY A 234 -0.22 87.61 35.68
C GLY A 234 -1.04 87.67 36.97
N SER A 235 -2.33 87.95 36.85
CA SER A 235 -3.26 87.82 37.97
C SER A 235 -3.36 86.34 38.38
N LYS A 236 -3.44 86.10 39.69
CA LYS A 236 -3.63 84.77 40.29
C LYS A 236 -4.89 84.07 39.81
#